data_AF-A0A346PLL1-F1
#
_entry.id   AF-A0A346PLL1-F1
#
_cell.length_a   1.000
_cell.length_b   1.000
_cell.length_c   1.000
_cell.angle_alpha   90.00
_cell.angle_beta   90.00
_cell.angle_gamma   90.00
#
_symmetry.space_group_name_H-M   'P 1'
#
loop_
_entity.id
_entity.type
_entity.pdbx_description
1 polymer ?
#
loop_
_entity_poly.entity_id
_entity_poly.type
_entity_poly.pdbx_seq_one_letter_code
_entity_poly.pdbx_strand_id
1 'polypeptide(L)'
;MTWDDPRDTPETLREEAAEYDEIVAALEDLIAEVRDEPVKGSRLEGLYDEVTTSDPGIWNTATAFIDVEDGEAVVTEESKLAQGKWAPEIVEGCDAMVTLEIQTGLMPDDFKYLVSKEADDRIDEFREAAAKARQRAAELEAGDDED
;
A
#
# COMPACT_ATOMS: atom_id res chain seq x y z
N MET A 1 29.41 0.76 -9.14
CA MET A 1 29.25 -0.35 -8.19
C MET A 1 27.78 -0.71 -8.24
N THR A 2 27.43 -1.66 -9.10
CA THR A 2 26.15 -2.35 -9.05
C THR A 2 26.14 -3.11 -7.74
N TRP A 3 25.29 -2.69 -6.82
CA TRP A 3 25.00 -3.47 -5.63
C TRP A 3 24.00 -4.54 -6.06
N ASP A 4 24.48 -5.47 -6.89
CA ASP A 4 23.78 -6.73 -7.13
C ASP A 4 23.88 -7.48 -5.80
N ASP A 5 22.78 -7.49 -5.05
CA ASP A 5 22.72 -8.34 -3.88
C ASP A 5 22.73 -9.79 -4.42
N PRO A 6 23.61 -10.69 -3.92
CA PRO A 6 23.72 -12.06 -4.42
C PRO A 6 22.45 -12.91 -4.20
N ARG A 7 21.35 -12.31 -3.75
CA ARG A 7 20.01 -12.88 -3.60
C ARG A 7 19.04 -12.47 -4.71
N ASP A 8 19.35 -11.46 -5.53
CA ASP A 8 18.55 -11.06 -6.71
C ASP A 8 18.82 -12.05 -7.86
N THR A 9 18.18 -13.21 -7.84
CA THR A 9 18.15 -14.09 -9.01
C THR A 9 17.01 -13.68 -9.95
N PRO A 10 17.05 -14.06 -11.24
CA PRO A 10 15.91 -13.85 -12.14
C PRO A 10 14.61 -14.47 -11.62
N GLU A 11 14.70 -15.57 -10.85
CA GLU A 11 13.56 -16.22 -10.22
C GLU A 11 12.99 -15.34 -9.09
N THR A 12 13.82 -14.88 -8.15
CA THR A 12 13.34 -14.03 -7.03
C THR A 12 12.78 -12.71 -7.52
N LEU A 13 13.38 -12.10 -8.53
CA LEU A 13 12.88 -10.85 -9.14
C LEU A 13 11.53 -11.03 -9.84
N ARG A 14 11.24 -12.23 -10.38
CA ARG A 14 9.93 -12.56 -10.94
C ARG A 14 8.90 -12.80 -9.84
N GLU A 15 9.30 -13.43 -8.75
CA GLU A 15 8.45 -13.59 -7.56
C GLU A 15 8.09 -12.23 -6.97
N GLU A 16 9.06 -11.33 -6.78
CA GLU A 16 8.82 -9.94 -6.33
C GLU A 16 7.88 -9.18 -7.30
N ALA A 17 8.07 -9.33 -8.61
CA ALA A 17 7.17 -8.72 -9.58
C ALA A 17 5.73 -9.25 -9.50
N ALA A 18 5.55 -10.52 -9.16
CA ALA A 18 4.23 -11.12 -8.97
C ALA A 18 3.58 -10.66 -7.67
N GLU A 19 4.34 -10.57 -6.58
CA GLU A 19 3.88 -10.00 -5.30
C GLU A 19 3.38 -8.56 -5.50
N TYR A 20 4.12 -7.73 -6.23
CA TYR A 20 3.66 -6.38 -6.57
C TYR A 20 2.38 -6.36 -7.41
N ASP A 21 2.19 -7.31 -8.34
CA ASP A 21 0.93 -7.40 -9.10
C ASP A 21 -0.26 -7.79 -8.21
N GLU A 22 -0.05 -8.68 -7.23
CA GLU A 22 -1.07 -9.06 -6.25
C GLU A 22 -1.47 -7.86 -5.39
N ILE A 23 -0.49 -7.06 -4.94
CA ILE A 23 -0.74 -5.82 -4.21
C ILE A 23 -1.55 -4.82 -5.05
N VAL A 24 -1.18 -4.64 -6.32
CA VAL A 24 -1.93 -3.79 -7.26
C VAL A 24 -3.38 -4.25 -7.38
N ALA A 25 -3.62 -5.55 -7.56
CA ALA A 25 -4.96 -6.08 -7.73
C ALA A 25 -5.83 -5.87 -6.47
N ALA A 26 -5.26 -6.06 -5.29
CA ALA A 26 -5.96 -5.83 -4.02
C ALA A 26 -6.26 -4.33 -3.79
N LEU A 27 -5.37 -3.43 -4.17
CA LEU A 27 -5.62 -1.99 -4.12
C LEU A 27 -6.70 -1.55 -5.12
N GLU A 28 -6.74 -2.14 -6.32
CA GLU A 28 -7.82 -1.90 -7.29
C GLU A 28 -9.18 -2.39 -6.77
N ASP A 29 -9.22 -3.54 -6.09
CA ASP A 29 -10.42 -4.05 -5.43
C ASP A 29 -10.87 -3.13 -4.29
N LEU A 30 -9.93 -2.64 -3.46
CA LEU A 30 -10.23 -1.65 -2.42
C LEU A 30 -10.85 -0.38 -3.01
N ILE A 31 -10.29 0.16 -4.10
CA ILE A 31 -10.84 1.34 -4.77
C ILE A 31 -12.27 1.07 -5.24
N ALA A 32 -12.54 -0.10 -5.81
CA ALA A 32 -13.87 -0.50 -6.24
C ALA A 32 -14.86 -0.57 -5.06
N GLU A 33 -14.47 -1.22 -3.96
CA GLU A 33 -15.26 -1.28 -2.73
C GLU A 33 -15.54 0.13 -2.20
N VAL A 34 -14.52 0.96 -2.03
CA VAL A 34 -14.65 2.32 -1.49
C VAL A 34 -15.58 3.17 -2.35
N ARG A 35 -15.55 2.99 -3.67
CA ARG A 35 -16.43 3.71 -4.58
C ARG A 35 -17.88 3.26 -4.46
N ASP A 36 -18.12 1.95 -4.47
CA ASP A 36 -19.47 1.37 -4.60
C ASP A 36 -20.16 1.11 -3.24
N GLU A 37 -19.42 1.01 -2.14
CA GLU A 37 -19.92 0.68 -0.80
C GLU A 37 -19.88 1.87 0.18
N PRO A 38 -20.81 1.95 1.15
CA PRO A 38 -20.74 2.98 2.18
C PRO A 38 -19.50 2.77 3.07
N VAL A 39 -18.86 3.87 3.49
CA VAL A 39 -17.69 3.82 4.40
C VAL A 39 -18.03 3.13 5.73
N LYS A 40 -19.26 3.33 6.20
CA LYS A 40 -19.76 2.70 7.42
C LYS A 40 -19.98 1.20 7.22
N GLY A 41 -19.36 0.38 8.05
CA GLY A 41 -19.36 -1.09 7.93
C GLY A 41 -18.34 -1.63 6.94
N SER A 42 -17.55 -0.78 6.29
CA SER A 42 -16.44 -1.18 5.42
C SER A 42 -15.17 -1.43 6.24
N ARG A 43 -14.17 -2.05 5.61
CA ARG A 43 -12.85 -2.25 6.22
C ARG A 43 -12.11 -0.93 6.53
N LEU A 44 -12.54 0.19 5.92
CA LEU A 44 -11.98 1.52 6.14
C LEU A 44 -12.77 2.38 7.14
N GLU A 45 -13.82 1.86 7.79
CA GLU A 45 -14.59 2.61 8.79
C GLU A 45 -13.67 3.15 9.91
N GLY A 46 -12.73 2.33 10.40
CA GLY A 46 -11.77 2.73 11.42
C GLY A 46 -10.86 3.87 10.97
N LEU A 47 -10.41 3.86 9.71
CA LEU A 47 -9.57 4.93 9.16
C LEU A 47 -10.38 6.23 9.04
N TYR A 48 -11.64 6.13 8.62
CA TYR A 48 -12.53 7.28 8.51
C TYR A 48 -12.83 7.91 9.87
N ASP A 49 -13.17 7.11 10.88
CA ASP A 49 -13.37 7.60 12.24
C ASP A 49 -12.11 8.30 12.75
N GLU A 50 -10.94 7.71 12.51
CA GLU A 50 -9.69 8.30 12.96
C GLU A 50 -9.36 9.62 12.28
N VAL A 51 -9.48 9.69 10.96
CA VAL A 51 -9.26 10.91 10.18
C VAL A 51 -10.23 12.02 10.58
N THR A 52 -11.47 11.68 10.92
CA THR A 52 -12.53 12.67 11.17
C THR A 52 -12.64 13.11 12.62
N THR A 53 -12.18 12.29 13.58
CA THR A 53 -12.35 12.54 15.02
C THR A 53 -11.06 12.82 15.78
N SER A 54 -9.88 12.45 15.24
CA SER A 54 -8.61 12.73 15.90
C SER A 54 -8.30 14.23 16.02
N ASP A 55 -7.61 14.61 17.09
CA ASP A 55 -7.17 15.99 17.32
C ASP A 55 -5.96 16.32 16.44
N PRO A 56 -6.07 17.26 15.47
CA PRO A 56 -4.98 17.61 14.56
C PRO A 56 -3.80 18.27 15.27
N GLY A 57 -3.98 18.78 16.48
CA GLY A 57 -2.90 19.32 17.33
C GLY A 57 -2.04 18.24 17.97
N ILE A 58 -2.48 16.98 17.95
CA ILE A 58 -1.76 15.83 18.51
C ILE A 58 -1.25 14.91 17.41
N TRP A 59 -2.09 14.64 16.39
CA TRP A 59 -1.77 13.76 15.28
C TRP A 59 -2.09 14.47 13.97
N ASN A 60 -1.18 14.43 12.99
CA ASN A 60 -1.41 15.08 11.68
C ASN A 60 -1.97 14.10 10.63
N THR A 61 -1.74 12.80 10.81
CA THR A 61 -2.09 11.76 9.83
C THR A 61 -2.59 10.49 10.52
N ALA A 62 -3.46 9.76 9.83
CA ALA A 62 -3.87 8.40 10.17
C ALA A 62 -3.51 7.47 9.00
N THR A 63 -3.17 6.22 9.31
CA THR A 63 -2.77 5.22 8.31
C THR A 63 -3.69 4.00 8.45
N ALA A 64 -4.08 3.37 7.35
CA ALA A 64 -4.61 2.01 7.34
C ALA A 64 -3.56 1.09 6.72
N PHE A 65 -3.31 -0.05 7.34
CA PHE A 65 -2.49 -1.12 6.77
C PHE A 65 -3.40 -2.13 6.09
N ILE A 66 -3.01 -2.56 4.91
CA ILE A 66 -3.80 -3.45 4.07
C ILE A 66 -2.99 -4.73 3.89
N ASP A 67 -3.57 -5.82 4.39
CA ASP A 67 -3.15 -7.19 4.12
C ASP A 67 -3.82 -7.62 2.81
N VAL A 68 -3.01 -7.92 1.80
CA VAL A 68 -3.55 -8.32 0.49
C VAL A 68 -3.78 -9.82 0.38
N GLU A 69 -3.21 -10.63 1.27
CA GLU A 69 -3.44 -12.08 1.33
C GLU A 69 -4.87 -12.40 1.82
N ASP A 70 -5.33 -11.68 2.84
CA ASP A 70 -6.68 -11.85 3.42
C ASP A 70 -7.68 -10.78 2.96
N GLY A 71 -7.21 -9.71 2.29
CA GLY A 71 -8.03 -8.56 1.89
C GLY A 71 -8.52 -7.72 3.08
N GLU A 72 -7.97 -7.95 4.27
CA GLU A 72 -8.32 -7.26 5.51
C GLU A 72 -7.58 -5.91 5.58
N ALA A 73 -8.31 -4.83 5.81
CA ALA A 73 -7.68 -3.56 6.19
C ALA A 73 -7.64 -3.47 7.71
N VAL A 74 -6.45 -3.56 8.27
CA VAL A 74 -6.22 -3.43 9.70
C VAL A 74 -5.88 -1.96 10.00
N VAL A 75 -6.77 -1.29 10.71
CA VAL A 75 -6.54 0.05 11.25
C VAL A 75 -6.16 -0.11 12.73
N THR A 76 -4.86 -0.12 13.03
CA THR A 76 -4.39 -0.18 14.43
C THR A 76 -4.30 1.23 15.03
N GLU A 77 -4.52 1.39 16.33
CA GLU A 77 -4.26 2.68 17.02
C GLU A 77 -2.78 3.10 16.89
N GLU A 78 -1.88 2.15 16.63
CA GLU A 78 -0.46 2.35 16.37
C GLU A 78 -0.17 2.95 14.98
N SER A 79 -1.14 2.98 14.07
CA SER A 79 -1.08 3.67 12.77
C SER A 79 -0.81 5.18 12.89
N LYS A 80 -1.13 5.76 14.06
CA LYS A 80 -0.81 7.15 14.40
C LYS A 80 0.68 7.35 14.67
N LEU A 81 1.38 6.32 15.16
CA LEU A 81 2.82 6.34 15.44
C LEU A 81 3.66 6.25 14.16
N ALA A 82 3.10 5.70 13.08
CA ALA A 82 3.80 5.53 11.81
C ALA A 82 4.19 6.88 11.16
N GLN A 83 3.47 7.98 11.42
CA GLN A 83 3.72 9.30 10.79
C GLN A 83 3.89 9.22 9.26
N GLY A 84 3.17 8.32 8.58
CA GLY A 84 3.30 8.09 7.13
C GLY A 84 4.59 7.35 6.71
N LYS A 85 5.33 6.74 7.64
CA LYS A 85 6.46 5.84 7.34
C LYS A 85 6.02 4.39 7.48
N TRP A 86 6.37 3.59 6.49
CA TRP A 86 6.23 2.14 6.51
C TRP A 86 6.88 1.56 7.78
N ALA A 87 6.07 0.89 8.61
CA ALA A 87 6.50 0.34 9.89
C ALA A 87 6.11 -1.16 9.95
N PRO A 88 6.87 -2.03 9.26
CA PRO A 88 6.56 -3.46 9.16
C PRO A 88 6.69 -4.20 10.50
N GLU A 89 7.34 -3.59 11.50
CA GLU A 89 7.38 -4.13 12.87
C GLU A 89 6.10 -3.84 13.69
N ILE A 90 5.20 -2.99 13.19
CA ILE A 90 3.94 -2.61 13.88
C ILE A 90 2.78 -3.51 13.44
N VAL A 91 2.78 -4.00 12.19
CA VAL A 91 1.77 -4.95 11.70
C VAL A 91 2.47 -6.00 10.82
N GLU A 92 2.63 -7.22 11.33
CA GLU A 92 3.12 -8.36 10.55
C GLU A 92 2.04 -8.80 9.56
N GLY A 93 2.41 -9.03 8.29
CA GLY A 93 1.50 -9.52 7.25
C GLY A 93 0.74 -8.46 6.45
N CYS A 94 1.10 -7.17 6.54
CA CYS A 94 0.53 -6.15 5.67
C CYS A 94 1.50 -5.75 4.56
N ASP A 95 0.97 -5.58 3.36
CA ASP A 95 1.74 -5.39 2.12
C ASP A 95 1.54 -4.00 1.52
N ALA A 96 0.46 -3.31 1.91
CA ALA A 96 0.20 -1.93 1.51
C ALA A 96 -0.26 -1.05 2.68
N MET A 97 -0.16 0.27 2.49
CA MET A 97 -0.67 1.25 3.45
C MET A 97 -1.32 2.42 2.71
N VAL A 98 -2.44 2.91 3.27
CA VAL A 98 -3.13 4.12 2.83
C VAL A 98 -3.02 5.15 3.95
N THR A 99 -2.38 6.30 3.67
CA THR A 99 -2.18 7.37 4.65
C THR A 99 -3.02 8.58 4.30
N LEU A 100 -3.73 9.13 5.28
CA LEU A 100 -4.55 10.32 5.11
C LEU A 100 -4.23 11.36 6.19
N GLU A 101 -4.32 12.63 5.80
CA GLU A 101 -4.26 13.75 6.75
C GLU A 101 -5.53 13.83 7.58
N ILE A 102 -5.39 14.11 8.87
CA ILE A 102 -6.52 14.27 9.80
C ILE A 102 -7.28 15.54 9.43
N GLN A 103 -8.58 15.37 9.15
CA GLN A 103 -9.47 16.44 8.73
C GLN A 103 -10.78 16.33 9.50
N THR A 104 -10.92 17.19 10.50
CA THR A 104 -12.12 17.22 11.34
C THR A 104 -13.34 17.61 10.51
N GLY A 105 -14.35 16.74 10.49
CA GLY A 105 -15.57 16.93 9.70
C GLY A 105 -15.44 16.64 8.19
N LEU A 106 -14.43 15.88 7.77
CA LEU A 106 -14.32 15.36 6.41
C LEU A 106 -15.60 14.60 6.00
N MET A 107 -16.15 14.90 4.82
CA MET A 107 -17.32 14.17 4.34
C MET A 107 -16.93 12.77 3.86
N PRO A 108 -17.85 11.78 3.93
CA PRO A 108 -17.58 10.42 3.44
C PRO A 108 -17.16 10.38 1.97
N ASP A 109 -17.77 11.19 1.10
CA ASP A 109 -17.39 11.27 -0.32
C ASP A 109 -15.97 11.84 -0.52
N ASP A 110 -15.59 12.86 0.25
CA ASP A 110 -14.23 13.41 0.22
C ASP A 110 -13.22 12.39 0.74
N PHE A 111 -13.56 11.64 1.79
CA PHE A 111 -12.74 10.53 2.27
C PHE A 111 -12.53 9.46 1.21
N LYS A 112 -13.60 9.00 0.56
CA LYS A 112 -13.53 8.02 -0.52
C LYS A 112 -12.62 8.49 -1.65
N TYR A 113 -12.73 9.77 -2.03
CA TYR A 113 -11.88 10.38 -3.04
C TYR A 113 -10.41 10.37 -2.61
N LEU A 114 -10.10 10.77 -1.38
CA LEU A 114 -8.72 10.81 -0.88
C LEU A 114 -8.11 9.42 -0.76
N VAL A 115 -8.85 8.44 -0.24
CA VAL A 115 -8.42 7.03 -0.22
C VAL A 115 -8.14 6.53 -1.63
N SER A 116 -9.07 6.76 -2.57
CA SER A 116 -8.92 6.27 -3.94
C SER A 116 -7.68 6.87 -4.60
N LYS A 117 -7.46 8.16 -4.37
CA LYS A 117 -6.28 8.86 -4.90
C LYS A 117 -4.97 8.32 -4.32
N GLU A 118 -4.89 8.15 -3.00
CA GLU A 118 -3.71 7.60 -2.35
C GLU A 118 -3.43 6.16 -2.81
N ALA A 119 -4.48 5.34 -2.96
CA ALA A 119 -4.37 3.98 -3.48
C ALA A 119 -3.92 3.96 -4.96
N ASP A 120 -4.43 4.86 -5.80
CA ASP A 120 -3.99 5.03 -7.19
C ASP A 120 -2.49 5.40 -7.26
N ASP A 121 -2.04 6.37 -6.44
CA ASP A 121 -0.63 6.76 -6.37
C ASP A 121 0.25 5.55 -5.97
N ARG A 122 -0.23 4.72 -5.04
CA ARG A 122 0.46 3.51 -4.59
C ARG A 122 0.47 2.39 -5.64
N ILE A 123 -0.62 2.22 -6.38
CA ILE A 123 -0.72 1.31 -7.52
C ILE A 123 0.34 1.66 -8.57
N ASP A 124 0.50 2.95 -8.89
CA ASP A 124 1.49 3.39 -9.86
C ASP A 124 2.93 3.07 -9.40
N GLU A 125 3.24 3.27 -8.11
CA GLU A 125 4.53 2.90 -7.52
C GLU A 125 4.80 1.38 -7.64
N PHE A 126 3.83 0.54 -7.29
CA PHE A 126 3.97 -0.92 -7.37
C PHE A 126 4.06 -1.42 -8.82
N ARG A 127 3.34 -0.80 -9.76
CA ARG A 127 3.47 -1.11 -11.19
C ARG A 127 4.86 -0.78 -11.72
N GLU A 128 5.43 0.36 -11.30
CA GLU A 128 6.79 0.73 -11.66
C GLU A 128 7.81 -0.25 -11.05
N ALA A 129 7.63 -0.62 -9.79
CA ALA A 129 8.48 -1.60 -9.10
C ALA A 129 8.42 -2.97 -9.79
N ALA A 130 7.24 -3.47 -10.14
CA ALA A 130 7.05 -4.72 -10.87
C ALA A 130 7.70 -4.69 -12.26
N ALA A 131 7.56 -3.58 -12.99
CA ALA A 131 8.20 -3.41 -14.29
C ALA A 131 9.73 -3.44 -14.16
N LYS A 132 10.28 -2.77 -13.14
CA LYS A 132 11.71 -2.71 -12.86
C LYS A 132 12.28 -4.07 -12.43
N ALA A 133 11.55 -4.82 -11.61
CA ALA A 133 11.93 -6.17 -11.21
C ALA A 133 12.01 -7.12 -12.41
N ARG A 134 10.99 -7.09 -13.29
CA ARG A 134 11.00 -7.84 -14.56
C ARG A 134 12.14 -7.44 -15.49
N GLN A 135 12.42 -6.13 -15.59
CA GLN A 135 13.53 -5.63 -16.40
C GLN A 135 14.87 -6.17 -15.89
N ARG A 136 15.11 -6.09 -14.58
CA ARG A 136 16.34 -6.60 -13.96
C ARG A 136 16.49 -8.11 -14.16
N ALA A 137 15.39 -8.88 -14.01
CA ALA A 137 15.42 -10.32 -14.25
C ALA A 137 15.88 -10.63 -15.68
N ALA A 138 15.34 -9.89 -16.67
CA ALA A 138 15.71 -10.05 -18.07
C ALA A 138 17.16 -9.61 -18.36
N GLU A 139 17.66 -8.57 -17.69
CA GLU A 139 19.05 -8.11 -17.82
C GLU A 139 20.04 -9.15 -17.26
N LEU A 140 19.71 -9.77 -16.14
CA LEU A 140 20.53 -10.84 -15.54
C LEU A 140 20.55 -12.10 -16.42
N GLU A 141 19.40 -12.52 -16.95
CA GLU A 141 19.34 -13.65 -17.88
C GLU A 141 20.12 -13.40 -19.17
N ALA A 142 20.02 -12.19 -19.74
CA ALA A 142 20.77 -11.83 -20.94
C ALA A 142 22.29 -11.74 -20.71
N GLY A 143 22.72 -11.40 -19.50
CA GLY A 143 24.13 -11.36 -19.10
C GLY A 143 24.74 -12.74 -18.84
N ASP A 144 23.94 -13.72 -18.41
CA ASP A 144 24.37 -15.10 -18.15
C ASP A 144 24.59 -15.91 -19.46
N ASP A 145 24.00 -15.47 -20.58
CA ASP A 145 24.17 -16.08 -21.91
C ASP A 145 25.47 -15.64 -22.65
N GLU A 146 26.26 -14.71 -22.09
CA GLU A 146 27.49 -14.16 -22.72
C GLU A 146 28.83 -14.74 -22.21
N ASP A 147 28.86 -15.76 -21.34
CA ASP A 147 30.10 -16.40 -20.81
C ASP A 147 30.40 -17.82 -21.36
#